data_AF-A0A0R2AK92-F1
#
_entry.id   AF-A0A0R2AK92-F1
#
_cell.length_a   1.000
_cell.length_b   1.000
_cell.length_c   1.000
_cell.angle_alpha   90.00
_cell.angle_beta   90.00
_cell.angle_gamma   90.00
#
_symmetry.space_group_name_H-M   'P 1'
#
loop_
_entity.id
_entity.type
_entity.pdbx_description
1 polymer ?
#
loop_
_entity_poly.entity_id
_entity_poly.type
_entity_poly.pdbx_seq_one_letter_code
_entity_poly.pdbx_strand_id
1 'polypeptide(L)'
;MLNKVGNFTSQAGQHSVTYIPTETAGVYYLEIFNNNSVIMNSRTNFSWTNYPNSGGATTSNDYQSSYYKYLVNENTGSYQLVKKISLPYSPFISSVQTNDNNVVTDSGMTAAFAEYDADGKLIQSFETTGITKFIYRVYKYDFNNFYFAN
;
A
#
# COMPACT_ATOMS: atom_id res chain seq x y z
N MET A 1 22.04 -3.77 3.79
CA MET A 1 20.85 -3.58 2.95
C MET A 1 20.46 -4.94 2.39
N LEU A 2 19.19 -5.30 2.36
CA LEU A 2 18.74 -6.59 1.82
C LEU A 2 18.84 -6.62 0.28
N ASN A 3 19.05 -7.79 -0.28
CA ASN A 3 19.11 -8.04 -1.72
C ASN A 3 17.70 -8.12 -2.32
N LYS A 4 17.44 -7.32 -3.36
CA LYS A 4 16.17 -7.34 -4.09
C LYS A 4 16.12 -8.55 -5.03
N VAL A 5 15.12 -9.41 -4.85
CA VAL A 5 14.87 -10.58 -5.71
C VAL A 5 13.74 -10.25 -6.68
N GLY A 6 14.07 -10.20 -7.97
CA GLY A 6 13.12 -9.88 -9.05
C GLY A 6 13.22 -8.46 -9.58
N ASN A 7 12.54 -8.21 -10.69
CA ASN A 7 12.55 -6.92 -11.39
C ASN A 7 11.31 -6.08 -11.03
N PHE A 8 11.45 -5.21 -10.03
CA PHE A 8 10.42 -4.25 -9.64
C PHE A 8 11.04 -2.97 -9.07
N THR A 9 10.29 -1.87 -9.11
CA THR A 9 10.63 -0.61 -8.44
C THR A 9 10.23 -0.72 -6.96
N SER A 10 11.15 -0.43 -6.05
CA SER A 10 10.81 -0.40 -4.61
C SER A 10 9.89 0.79 -4.29
N GLN A 11 9.22 0.72 -3.15
CA GLN A 11 8.25 1.73 -2.73
C GLN A 11 8.88 3.12 -2.53
N ALA A 12 8.07 4.17 -2.72
CA ALA A 12 8.41 5.56 -2.43
C ALA A 12 7.20 6.29 -1.81
N GLY A 13 7.44 7.04 -0.73
CA GLY A 13 6.39 7.81 -0.03
C GLY A 13 5.36 6.93 0.68
N GLN A 14 5.73 5.71 1.06
CA GLN A 14 4.79 4.67 1.49
C GLN A 14 4.07 4.94 2.82
N HIS A 15 2.87 4.36 2.95
CA HIS A 15 2.07 4.34 4.17
C HIS A 15 1.59 2.93 4.55
N SER A 16 0.99 2.83 5.75
CA SER A 16 0.29 1.63 6.24
C SER A 16 1.13 0.35 6.15
N VAL A 17 2.32 0.39 6.76
CA VAL A 17 3.22 -0.77 6.82
C VAL A 17 2.75 -1.73 7.90
N THR A 18 2.41 -2.96 7.51
CA THR A 18 2.01 -4.05 8.42
C THR A 18 3.02 -5.18 8.34
N TYR A 19 3.48 -5.65 9.50
CA TYR A 19 4.33 -6.83 9.65
C TYR A 19 3.46 -8.07 9.88
N ILE A 20 3.71 -9.13 9.11
CA ILE A 20 3.00 -10.40 9.22
C ILE A 20 4.04 -11.52 9.38
N PRO A 21 4.19 -12.11 10.57
CA PRO A 21 5.15 -13.18 10.80
C PRO A 21 4.78 -14.43 10.01
N THR A 22 5.79 -15.25 9.70
CA THR A 22 5.59 -16.66 9.35
C THR A 22 6.05 -17.56 10.49
N GLU A 23 5.84 -18.87 10.36
CA GLU A 23 6.36 -19.87 11.30
C GLU A 23 7.90 -19.93 11.35
N THR A 24 8.58 -19.42 10.31
CA THR A 24 10.04 -19.40 10.25
C THR A 24 10.59 -18.08 10.77
N ALA A 25 11.38 -18.13 11.84
CA ALA A 25 12.05 -16.95 12.38
C ALA A 25 12.92 -16.25 11.30
N GLY A 26 12.84 -14.92 11.26
CA GLY A 26 13.51 -14.11 10.24
C GLY A 26 12.84 -14.12 8.86
N VAL A 27 11.69 -14.78 8.70
CA VAL A 27 10.89 -14.77 7.46
C VAL A 27 9.50 -14.21 7.75
N TYR A 28 9.11 -13.16 7.03
CA TYR A 28 7.87 -12.43 7.27
C TYR A 28 7.38 -11.74 6.00
N TYR A 29 6.10 -11.39 5.98
CA TYR A 29 5.57 -10.49 4.97
C TYR A 29 5.52 -9.04 5.48
N LEU A 30 5.76 -8.10 4.58
CA LEU A 30 5.44 -6.69 4.79
C LEU A 30 4.37 -6.28 3.79
N GLU A 31 3.29 -5.71 4.30
CA GLU A 31 2.22 -5.14 3.50
C GLU A 31 2.25 -3.63 3.57
N ILE A 32 2.17 -2.98 2.42
CA ILE A 32 2.45 -1.56 2.30
C ILE A 32 1.53 -0.95 1.24
N PHE A 33 0.99 0.23 1.53
CA PHE A 33 0.47 1.11 0.50
C PHE A 33 1.64 1.92 -0.06
N ASN A 34 2.12 1.57 -1.24
CA ASN A 34 3.12 2.34 -1.96
C ASN A 34 2.44 3.51 -2.68
N ASN A 35 2.50 4.70 -2.07
CA ASN A 35 1.96 5.91 -2.67
C ASN A 35 2.62 6.22 -4.02
N ASN A 36 3.87 5.79 -4.24
CA ASN A 36 4.66 6.09 -5.44
C ASN A 36 4.88 7.61 -5.61
N SER A 37 5.10 8.29 -4.48
CA SER A 37 5.31 9.74 -4.38
C SER A 37 6.78 10.06 -4.14
N VAL A 38 7.35 10.95 -4.95
CA VAL A 38 8.78 11.27 -4.96
C VAL A 38 9.12 12.63 -4.36
N ILE A 39 8.38 12.98 -3.32
CA ILE A 39 8.52 14.26 -2.63
C ILE A 39 9.53 14.10 -1.49
N MET A 40 10.66 14.81 -1.58
CA MET A 40 11.73 14.75 -0.58
C MET A 40 12.34 16.13 -0.39
N ASN A 41 11.75 16.92 0.50
CA ASN A 41 12.21 18.30 0.76
C ASN A 41 13.53 18.35 1.54
N SER A 42 13.89 17.28 2.27
CA SER A 42 15.10 17.22 3.09
C SER A 42 16.37 16.87 2.30
N ARG A 43 16.23 16.34 1.08
CA ARG A 43 17.34 15.88 0.23
C ARG A 43 17.04 16.19 -1.24
N THR A 44 17.14 17.47 -1.59
CA THR A 44 16.80 17.98 -2.93
C THR A 44 17.72 17.49 -4.05
N ASN A 45 18.89 16.95 -3.71
CA ASN A 45 19.86 16.38 -4.65
C ASN A 45 19.68 14.86 -4.90
N PHE A 46 18.67 14.23 -4.30
CA PHE A 46 18.41 12.81 -4.52
C PHE A 46 17.92 12.57 -5.96
N SER A 47 18.53 11.60 -6.66
CA SER A 47 18.12 11.23 -8.01
C SER A 47 16.96 10.22 -7.98
N TRP A 48 15.82 10.59 -8.55
CA TRP A 48 14.65 9.74 -8.70
C TRP A 48 14.65 8.89 -9.98
N THR A 49 15.75 8.86 -10.74
CA THR A 49 15.84 8.14 -12.03
C THR A 49 15.51 6.64 -11.93
N ASN A 50 15.70 6.04 -10.75
CA ASN A 50 15.38 4.64 -10.48
C ASN A 50 13.90 4.39 -10.08
N TYR A 51 13.09 5.44 -10.06
CA TYR A 51 11.66 5.40 -9.73
C TYR A 51 10.83 5.90 -10.93
N PRO A 52 10.78 5.13 -12.04
CA PRO A 52 10.01 5.52 -13.21
C PRO A 52 8.51 5.61 -12.89
N ASN A 53 7.80 6.50 -13.58
CA ASN A 53 6.35 6.70 -13.45
C ASN A 53 5.88 7.05 -12.03
N SER A 54 6.74 7.69 -11.24
CA SER A 54 6.39 8.20 -9.91
C SER A 54 5.78 9.60 -9.97
N GLY A 55 4.84 9.90 -9.08
CA GLY A 55 4.14 11.18 -9.05
C GLY A 55 4.64 12.19 -8.02
N GLY A 56 4.20 13.43 -8.19
CA GLY A 56 4.45 14.56 -7.29
C GLY A 56 3.38 14.74 -6.21
N ALA A 57 3.21 15.96 -5.69
CA ALA A 57 2.34 16.27 -4.55
C ALA A 57 0.82 16.27 -4.82
N THR A 58 0.42 16.13 -6.07
CA THR A 58 -0.97 16.31 -6.51
C THR A 58 -1.51 15.00 -7.07
N THR A 59 -2.78 14.70 -6.77
CA THR A 59 -3.50 13.58 -7.38
C THR A 59 -3.53 13.73 -8.91
N SER A 60 -3.41 12.62 -9.63
CA SER A 60 -3.41 12.59 -11.09
C SER A 60 -3.74 11.18 -11.57
N ASN A 61 -4.35 11.08 -12.75
CA ASN A 61 -4.57 9.81 -13.44
C ASN A 61 -3.33 9.33 -14.22
N ASP A 62 -2.30 10.16 -14.35
CA ASP A 62 -1.04 9.81 -15.03
C ASP A 62 -0.12 8.95 -14.15
N TYR A 63 -0.36 8.98 -12.84
CA TYR A 63 0.40 8.23 -11.85
C TYR A 63 -0.47 7.16 -11.21
N GLN A 64 0.18 6.25 -10.49
CA GLN A 64 -0.49 5.13 -9.85
C GLN A 64 0.18 4.81 -8.53
N SER A 65 -0.64 4.62 -7.49
CA SER A 65 -0.19 4.01 -6.23
C SER A 65 -0.37 2.50 -6.29
N SER A 66 0.14 1.75 -5.33
CA SER A 66 -0.01 0.29 -5.34
C SER A 66 -0.06 -0.29 -3.94
N TYR A 67 -0.85 -1.35 -3.75
CA TYR A 67 -0.63 -2.26 -2.63
C TYR A 67 0.53 -3.19 -3.00
N TYR A 68 1.56 -3.21 -2.16
CA TYR A 68 2.69 -4.13 -2.26
C TYR A 68 2.68 -5.08 -1.07
N LYS A 69 2.84 -6.38 -1.35
CA LYS A 69 3.21 -7.40 -0.36
C LYS A 69 4.61 -7.89 -0.68
N TYR A 70 5.51 -7.70 0.26
CA TYR A 70 6.85 -8.25 0.21
C TYR A 70 6.94 -9.53 1.02
N LEU A 71 7.69 -10.51 0.53
CA LEU A 71 8.27 -11.56 1.37
C LEU A 71 9.70 -11.14 1.70
N VAL A 72 10.00 -11.02 2.98
CA VAL A 72 11.33 -10.70 3.51
C VAL A 72 11.90 -11.96 4.15
N ASN A 73 13.16 -12.26 3.82
CA ASN A 73 13.91 -13.35 4.41
C ASN A 73 15.26 -12.81 4.87
N GLU A 74 15.39 -12.58 6.17
CA GLU A 74 16.61 -12.07 6.79
C GLU A 74 17.71 -13.13 6.82
N ASN A 75 17.36 -14.42 6.84
CA ASN A 75 18.33 -15.53 6.84
C ASN A 75 19.13 -15.60 5.54
N THR A 76 18.50 -15.24 4.41
CA THR A 76 19.16 -15.12 3.10
C THR A 76 19.50 -13.68 2.73
N GLY A 77 19.16 -12.72 3.60
CA GLY A 77 19.37 -11.30 3.38
C GLY A 77 18.66 -10.77 2.14
N SER A 78 17.40 -11.17 1.88
CA SER A 78 16.67 -10.85 0.65
C SER A 78 15.24 -10.40 0.86
N TYR A 79 14.68 -9.67 -0.11
CA TYR A 79 13.26 -9.35 -0.19
C TYR A 79 12.73 -9.48 -1.61
N GLN A 80 11.48 -9.92 -1.75
CA GLN A 80 10.80 -10.15 -3.02
C GLN A 80 9.40 -9.53 -2.99
N LEU A 81 8.97 -8.89 -4.09
CA LEU A 81 7.58 -8.50 -4.28
C LEU A 81 6.75 -9.73 -4.69
N VAL A 82 5.83 -10.16 -3.81
CA VAL A 82 5.01 -11.37 -4.01
C VAL A 82 3.57 -11.05 -4.42
N LYS A 83 3.08 -9.84 -4.14
CA LYS A 83 1.78 -9.36 -4.63
C LYS A 83 1.84 -7.86 -4.92
N LYS A 84 1.19 -7.47 -6.01
CA LYS A 84 0.98 -6.07 -6.41
C LYS A 84 -0.46 -5.89 -6.86
N ILE A 85 -1.13 -4.86 -6.36
CA ILE A 85 -2.41 -4.38 -6.90
C ILE A 85 -2.26 -2.91 -7.26
N SER A 86 -2.72 -2.54 -8.46
CA SER A 86 -2.76 -1.17 -8.95
C SER A 86 -3.90 -0.39 -8.29
N LEU A 87 -3.59 0.77 -7.71
CA LEU A 87 -4.55 1.60 -6.95
C LEU A 87 -4.59 3.03 -7.49
N PRO A 88 -5.70 3.76 -7.31
CA PRO A 88 -5.74 5.19 -7.61
C PRO A 88 -4.59 5.94 -6.95
N TYR A 89 -4.03 6.93 -7.65
CA TYR A 89 -2.88 7.65 -7.14
C TYR A 89 -3.25 8.57 -5.98
N SER A 90 -2.66 8.28 -4.83
CA SER A 90 -2.76 9.11 -3.63
C SER A 90 -1.34 9.50 -3.22
N PRO A 91 -0.89 10.75 -3.47
CA PRO A 91 0.50 11.13 -3.22
C PRO A 91 0.84 11.20 -1.73
N PHE A 92 -0.17 11.49 -0.92
CA PHE A 92 -0.17 11.35 0.54
C PHE A 92 -1.46 10.65 0.95
N ILE A 93 -1.59 10.37 2.25
CA ILE A 93 -2.81 9.86 2.90
C ILE A 93 -3.35 8.58 2.27
N SER A 94 -3.17 7.45 2.95
CA SER A 94 -3.64 6.17 2.47
C SER A 94 -3.55 5.07 3.52
N SER A 95 -4.33 4.02 3.33
CA SER A 95 -4.19 2.76 4.06
C SER A 95 -4.37 1.55 3.16
N VAL A 96 -3.84 0.43 3.63
CA VAL A 96 -4.14 -0.90 3.10
C VAL A 96 -4.26 -1.89 4.25
N GLN A 97 -5.17 -2.84 4.11
CA GLN A 97 -5.39 -3.95 5.03
C GLN A 97 -5.79 -5.19 4.23
N THR A 98 -5.09 -6.31 4.41
CA THR A 98 -5.66 -7.59 4.03
C THR A 98 -6.66 -8.04 5.08
N ASN A 99 -7.85 -8.44 4.62
CA ASN A 99 -8.86 -9.07 5.45
C ASN A 99 -9.28 -10.36 4.76
N ASP A 100 -8.95 -11.50 5.37
CA ASP A 100 -9.00 -12.82 4.74
C ASP A 100 -8.26 -12.84 3.40
N ASN A 101 -8.98 -13.09 2.30
CA ASN A 101 -8.46 -13.13 0.94
C ASN A 101 -8.59 -11.78 0.20
N ASN A 102 -9.25 -10.79 0.81
CA ASN A 102 -9.52 -9.50 0.19
C ASN A 102 -8.51 -8.44 0.65
N VAL A 103 -8.41 -7.37 -0.13
CA VAL A 103 -7.57 -6.21 0.17
C VAL A 103 -8.43 -4.96 0.23
N VAL A 104 -8.55 -4.38 1.42
CA VAL A 104 -9.21 -3.08 1.64
C VAL A 104 -8.17 -1.98 1.51
N THR A 105 -8.49 -0.95 0.74
CA THR A 105 -7.57 0.15 0.43
C THR A 105 -8.26 1.50 0.54
N ASP A 106 -7.49 2.51 0.92
CA ASP A 106 -7.90 3.91 0.94
C ASP A 106 -6.91 4.74 0.13
N SER A 107 -7.38 5.30 -0.99
CA SER A 107 -6.68 6.34 -1.74
C SER A 107 -7.16 7.69 -1.22
N GLY A 108 -6.64 8.03 -0.04
CA GLY A 108 -7.22 9.06 0.81
C GLY A 108 -7.29 10.44 0.18
N MET A 109 -6.31 10.81 -0.65
CA MET A 109 -6.32 12.10 -1.33
C MET A 109 -7.31 12.21 -2.49
N THR A 110 -7.80 11.08 -3.01
CA THR A 110 -8.91 11.05 -3.96
C THR A 110 -10.26 10.85 -3.26
N ALA A 111 -10.26 10.84 -1.93
CA ALA A 111 -11.44 10.56 -1.11
C ALA A 111 -12.18 9.28 -1.52
N ALA A 112 -11.41 8.27 -1.94
CA ALA A 112 -11.92 7.02 -2.47
C ALA A 112 -11.31 5.83 -1.73
N PHE A 113 -12.15 4.86 -1.37
CA PHE A 113 -11.72 3.60 -0.77
C PHE A 113 -12.38 2.43 -1.50
N ALA A 114 -11.72 1.29 -1.51
CA ALA A 114 -12.14 0.14 -2.30
C ALA A 114 -11.73 -1.18 -1.67
N GLU A 115 -12.45 -2.23 -2.03
CA GLU A 115 -12.12 -3.61 -1.71
C GLU A 115 -11.81 -4.37 -3.00
N TYR A 116 -10.73 -5.12 -2.97
CA TYR A 116 -10.26 -5.97 -4.07
C TYR A 116 -10.25 -7.43 -3.63
N ASP A 117 -10.47 -8.34 -4.56
CA ASP A 117 -10.39 -9.77 -4.30
C ASP A 117 -8.95 -10.30 -4.24
N ALA A 118 -8.81 -11.62 -4.09
CA ALA A 118 -7.53 -12.30 -4.00
C ALA A 118 -6.63 -12.09 -5.23
N ASP A 119 -7.23 -11.95 -6.41
CA ASP A 119 -6.53 -11.75 -7.69
C ASP A 119 -6.24 -10.26 -7.96
N GLY A 120 -6.71 -9.37 -7.08
CA GLY A 120 -6.53 -7.93 -7.22
C GLY A 120 -7.55 -7.28 -8.15
N LYS A 121 -8.68 -7.93 -8.41
CA LYS A 121 -9.79 -7.33 -9.15
C LYS A 121 -10.68 -6.55 -8.19
N LEU A 122 -11.12 -5.38 -8.65
CA LEU A 122 -12.01 -4.51 -7.88
C LEU A 122 -13.35 -5.23 -7.62
N ILE A 123 -13.71 -5.36 -6.36
CA ILE A 123 -15.04 -5.83 -5.93
C ILE A 123 -15.99 -4.63 -5.89
N GLN A 124 -15.60 -3.58 -5.17
CA GLN A 124 -16.39 -2.37 -5.01
C GLN A 124 -15.52 -1.19 -4.62
N SER A 125 -15.86 0.00 -5.11
CA SER A 125 -15.28 1.28 -4.70
C SER A 125 -16.36 2.22 -4.16
N PHE A 126 -15.95 3.07 -3.23
CA PHE A 126 -16.78 4.09 -2.60
C PHE A 126 -16.04 5.41 -2.60
N GLU A 127 -16.79 6.49 -2.76
CA GLU A 127 -16.28 7.85 -2.73
C GLU A 127 -17.14 8.68 -1.78
N THR A 128 -16.54 9.61 -1.03
CA THR A 128 -17.34 10.49 -0.18
C THR A 128 -18.01 11.57 -1.03
N THR A 129 -19.32 11.71 -0.88
CA THR A 129 -20.10 12.78 -1.50
C THR A 129 -20.21 13.97 -0.53
N GLY A 130 -19.28 14.92 -0.61
CA GLY A 130 -19.30 16.09 0.27
C GLY A 130 -18.08 17.00 0.14
N ILE A 131 -17.98 18.00 1.03
CA ILE A 131 -16.83 18.92 1.08
C ILE A 131 -15.54 18.26 1.61
N THR A 132 -15.65 17.03 2.11
CA THR A 132 -14.52 16.24 2.62
C THR A 132 -13.52 16.06 1.49
N LYS A 133 -12.35 16.66 1.67
CA LYS A 133 -11.31 16.62 0.64
C LYS A 133 -10.50 15.32 0.70
N PHE A 134 -10.38 14.71 1.88
CA PHE A 134 -9.51 13.56 2.11
C PHE A 134 -10.13 12.57 3.12
N ILE A 135 -9.85 11.28 2.93
CA ILE A 135 -10.09 10.22 3.93
C ILE A 135 -8.72 9.82 4.46
N TYR A 136 -8.52 9.78 5.79
CA TYR A 136 -7.17 9.53 6.32
C TYR A 136 -6.74 8.06 6.20
N ARG A 137 -7.60 7.16 6.69
CA ARG A 137 -7.43 5.70 6.62
C ARG A 137 -8.81 5.04 6.65
N VAL A 138 -8.96 3.95 5.92
CA VAL A 138 -10.09 3.02 6.00
C VAL A 138 -9.60 1.64 6.39
N TYR A 139 -10.33 1.00 7.30
CA TYR A 139 -10.12 -0.37 7.76
C TYR A 139 -11.48 -1.07 7.87
N LYS A 140 -11.51 -2.37 7.64
CA LYS A 140 -12.69 -3.22 7.73
C LYS A 140 -12.48 -4.21 8.88
N TYR A 141 -13.41 -4.21 9.82
CA TYR A 141 -13.44 -5.12 10.95
C TYR A 141 -14.80 -5.81 11.00
N ASP A 142 -14.83 -7.00 11.58
CA ASP A 142 -16.09 -7.60 12.00
C ASP A 142 -16.56 -6.98 13.34
N PHE A 143 -17.74 -7.41 13.79
CA PHE A 143 -18.29 -7.00 15.08
C PHE A 143 -18.09 -8.07 16.17
N ASN A 144 -17.28 -9.09 15.92
CA ASN A 144 -17.01 -10.13 16.89
C ASN A 144 -16.24 -9.55 18.08
N ASN A 145 -16.56 -10.00 19.28
CA ASN A 145 -16.04 -9.44 20.53
C ASN A 145 -16.40 -7.96 20.78
N PHE A 146 -17.25 -7.36 19.93
CA PHE A 146 -17.80 -6.03 20.15
C PHE A 146 -19.31 -6.09 20.41
N TYR A 147 -20.09 -6.59 19.45
CA TYR A 147 -21.54 -6.77 19.61
C TYR A 147 -21.95 -8.22 19.90
N PHE A 148 -21.13 -9.18 19.50
CA PHE A 148 -21.39 -10.60 19.71
C PHE A 148 -20.30 -11.15 20.61
N ALA A 149 -20.69 -11.55 21.83
CA ALA A 149 -19.83 -12.30 22.73
C ALA A 149 -19.74 -13.75 22.23
N ASN A 150 -18.53 -14.31 22.26
CA ASN A 150 -18.27 -15.72 21.92
C ASN A 150 -18.70 -16.66 23.04
#